data_AF-A0A927XLI8-F1
#
_entry.id   AF-A0A927XLI8-F1
#
_cell.length_a   1.000
_cell.length_b   1.000
_cell.length_c   1.000
_cell.angle_alpha   90.00
_cell.angle_beta   90.00
_cell.angle_gamma   90.00
#
_symmetry.space_group_name_H-M   'P 1'
#
loop_
_entity.id
_entity.type
_entity.pdbx_description
1 polymer ?
#
loop_
_entity_poly.entity_id
_entity_poly.type
_entity_poly.pdbx_seq_one_letter_code
_entity_poly.pdbx_strand_id
1 'polypeptide(L)'
;MRVMDKFKADIAAAGSFDADKQCLEIIDFLKSKASQVVYTLTKRIAKKKAIKLMEEVGIPEARIRYRQYPFEFSGGMRQRIVIAIALSANPDILICDEPTTALDVTIQAQILELINRLKKERNLSIIFITHDLGVVANMADRIAVMYAGKIVEYGTAEEVFYNPQHPYTWALLSSMPDLDTNEKLDAIPGTPPNMIYPPVGDAFAERNKYAMEIDFEMQPPMYEVSPTHYAATWLLHPNAPKVEMPKIITERIRRMKERGGNHAE
;
A
#
# COMPACT_ATOMS: atom_id res chain seq x y z
N MET A 1 -18.29 22.62 -18.02
CA MET A 1 -18.71 22.79 -19.43
C MET A 1 -19.99 23.60 -19.43
N ARG A 2 -20.06 24.74 -20.15
CA ARG A 2 -21.14 25.74 -20.00
C ARG A 2 -22.47 25.17 -20.48
N VAL A 3 -23.52 25.33 -19.68
CA VAL A 3 -24.90 24.85 -19.92
C VAL A 3 -25.40 25.16 -21.35
N MET A 4 -24.98 26.28 -21.93
CA MET A 4 -25.31 26.70 -23.29
C MET A 4 -24.75 25.78 -24.39
N ASP A 5 -23.61 25.15 -24.18
CA ASP A 5 -23.00 24.23 -25.16
C ASP A 5 -23.77 22.90 -25.21
N LYS A 6 -24.30 22.48 -24.06
CA LYS A 6 -25.15 21.28 -23.95
C LYS A 6 -26.50 21.50 -24.65
N PHE A 7 -27.15 22.65 -24.45
CA PHE A 7 -28.40 22.97 -25.14
C PHE A 7 -28.24 23.06 -26.66
N LYS A 8 -27.11 23.58 -27.17
CA LYS A 8 -26.82 23.59 -28.61
C LYS A 8 -26.62 22.18 -29.17
N ALA A 9 -25.96 21.29 -28.43
CA ALA A 9 -25.79 19.89 -28.80
C ALA A 9 -27.13 19.13 -28.80
N ASP A 10 -27.98 19.36 -27.80
CA ASP A 10 -29.29 18.72 -27.66
C ASP A 10 -30.26 19.16 -28.77
N ILE A 11 -30.23 20.43 -29.19
CA ILE A 11 -31.01 20.94 -30.33
C ILE A 11 -30.50 20.36 -31.66
N ALA A 12 -29.18 20.20 -31.82
CA ALA A 12 -28.60 19.58 -33.02
C ALA A 12 -28.93 18.07 -33.14
N ALA A 13 -29.15 17.39 -32.01
CA ALA A 13 -29.52 15.98 -31.94
C ALA A 13 -31.05 15.73 -31.94
N ALA A 14 -31.87 16.77 -32.05
CA ALA A 14 -33.33 16.68 -31.94
C ALA A 14 -34.00 15.75 -32.97
N GLY A 15 -33.35 15.50 -34.12
CA GLY A 15 -33.83 14.57 -35.15
C GLY A 15 -33.62 13.08 -34.84
N SER A 16 -32.82 12.74 -33.82
CA SER A 16 -32.55 11.37 -33.37
C SER A 16 -32.96 11.16 -31.90
N PHE A 17 -33.96 11.93 -31.44
CA PHE A 17 -34.45 11.86 -30.07
C PHE A 17 -35.25 10.56 -29.86
N ASP A 18 -34.56 9.54 -29.37
CA ASP A 18 -35.17 8.28 -28.95
C ASP A 18 -35.63 8.42 -27.49
N ALA A 19 -36.92 8.78 -27.35
CA ALA A 19 -37.57 8.97 -26.06
C ALA A 19 -37.53 7.69 -25.21
N ASP A 20 -37.58 6.51 -25.83
CA ASP A 20 -37.57 5.23 -25.13
C ASP A 20 -36.18 4.94 -24.56
N LYS A 21 -35.13 5.19 -25.33
CA LYS A 21 -33.75 5.06 -24.87
C LYS A 21 -33.43 6.01 -23.72
N GLN A 22 -33.81 7.29 -23.82
CA GLN A 22 -33.61 8.23 -22.72
C GLN A 22 -34.43 7.86 -21.49
N CYS A 23 -35.66 7.39 -21.66
CA CYS A 23 -36.49 6.92 -20.56
C CYS A 23 -35.83 5.73 -19.85
N LEU A 24 -35.28 4.77 -20.59
CA LEU A 24 -34.52 3.65 -20.02
C LEU A 24 -33.26 4.10 -19.28
N GLU A 25 -32.49 5.03 -19.84
CA GLU A 25 -31.30 5.59 -19.19
C GLU A 25 -31.66 6.34 -17.89
N ILE A 26 -32.76 7.09 -17.89
CA ILE A 26 -33.28 7.77 -16.70
C ILE A 26 -33.80 6.77 -15.67
N ILE A 27 -34.51 5.71 -16.10
CA ILE A 27 -34.97 4.64 -15.21
C ILE A 27 -33.78 3.93 -14.56
N ASP A 28 -32.72 3.64 -15.31
CA ASP A 28 -31.51 2.99 -14.78
C ASP A 28 -30.73 3.93 -13.86
N PHE A 29 -30.66 5.22 -14.18
CA PHE A 29 -30.10 6.25 -13.31
C PHE A 29 -30.90 6.38 -12.00
N LEU A 30 -32.23 6.44 -12.07
CA LEU A 30 -33.11 6.53 -10.90
C LEU A 30 -33.08 5.23 -10.08
N LYS A 31 -32.99 4.06 -10.69
CA LYS A 31 -32.75 2.79 -9.99
C LYS A 31 -31.40 2.79 -9.28
N SER A 32 -30.35 3.29 -9.94
CA SER A 32 -29.03 3.44 -9.35
C SER A 32 -29.09 4.37 -8.12
N LYS A 33 -29.73 5.54 -8.25
CA LYS A 33 -29.92 6.49 -7.15
C LYS A 33 -30.81 5.97 -6.02
N ALA A 34 -31.91 5.28 -6.34
CA ALA A 34 -32.79 4.67 -5.34
C ALA A 34 -32.10 3.51 -4.60
N SER A 35 -31.22 2.76 -5.29
CA SER A 35 -30.43 1.70 -4.68
C SER A 35 -29.35 2.20 -3.70
N GLN A 36 -29.02 3.49 -3.75
CA GLN A 36 -28.15 4.14 -2.76
C GLN A 36 -28.89 4.45 -1.45
N VAL A 37 -30.23 4.40 -1.42
CA VAL A 37 -31.05 4.87 -0.29
C VAL A 37 -31.83 3.74 0.41
N VAL A 38 -32.13 2.62 -0.26
CA VAL A 38 -32.86 1.49 0.36
C VAL A 38 -32.20 0.14 0.02
N TYR A 39 -31.56 -0.48 1.02
CA TYR A 39 -30.75 -1.69 0.91
C TYR A 39 -31.51 -3.00 1.20
N THR A 40 -32.70 -3.21 0.63
CA THR A 40 -33.30 -4.56 0.71
C THR A 40 -32.66 -5.48 -0.35
N LEU A 41 -31.44 -5.94 -0.07
CA LEU A 41 -30.76 -6.91 -0.92
C LEU A 41 -31.46 -8.27 -0.82
N THR A 42 -32.19 -8.64 -1.88
CA THR A 42 -32.73 -10.01 -1.96
C THR A 42 -31.58 -11.02 -2.04
N LYS A 43 -31.80 -12.23 -1.53
CA LYS A 43 -30.80 -13.34 -1.59
C LYS A 43 -30.28 -13.59 -3.01
N ARG A 44 -31.16 -13.45 -4.02
CA ARG A 44 -30.79 -13.62 -5.44
C ARG A 44 -29.83 -12.54 -5.93
N ILE A 45 -30.08 -11.27 -5.55
CA ILE A 45 -29.20 -10.15 -5.91
C ILE A 45 -27.87 -10.26 -5.16
N ALA A 46 -27.89 -10.56 -3.86
CA ALA A 46 -26.69 -10.76 -3.05
C ALA A 46 -25.80 -11.87 -3.64
N LYS A 47 -26.38 -13.03 -3.99
CA LYS A 47 -25.66 -14.12 -4.66
C LYS A 47 -25.04 -13.69 -5.98
N LYS A 48 -25.77 -12.95 -6.82
CA LYS A 48 -25.26 -12.45 -8.11
C LYS A 48 -24.08 -11.48 -7.90
N LYS A 49 -24.17 -10.58 -6.91
CA LYS A 49 -23.07 -9.66 -6.55
C LYS A 49 -21.85 -10.42 -6.04
N ALA A 50 -22.04 -11.39 -5.14
CA ALA A 50 -20.97 -12.21 -4.61
C ALA A 50 -20.21 -12.96 -5.72
N ILE A 51 -20.93 -13.61 -6.64
CA ILE A 51 -20.30 -14.31 -7.78
C ILE A 51 -19.52 -13.33 -8.66
N LYS A 52 -20.06 -12.14 -8.94
CA LYS A 52 -19.34 -11.12 -9.72
C LYS A 52 -18.05 -10.67 -9.03
N LEU A 53 -18.09 -10.48 -7.71
CA LEU A 53 -16.88 -10.13 -6.94
C LEU A 53 -15.86 -11.27 -6.94
N MET A 54 -16.30 -12.53 -6.82
CA MET A 54 -15.43 -13.70 -6.95
C MET A 54 -14.75 -13.76 -8.33
N GLU A 55 -15.49 -13.50 -9.41
CA GLU A 55 -14.95 -13.41 -10.77
C GLU A 55 -13.92 -12.28 -10.88
N GLU A 56 -14.23 -11.11 -10.31
CA GLU A 56 -13.37 -9.92 -10.33
C GLU A 56 -12.04 -10.12 -9.59
N VAL A 57 -12.03 -10.84 -8.48
CA VAL A 57 -10.77 -11.18 -7.77
C VAL A 57 -10.05 -12.39 -8.38
N GLY A 58 -10.55 -12.94 -9.49
CA GLY A 58 -9.91 -14.02 -10.24
C GLY A 58 -10.11 -15.42 -9.67
N ILE A 59 -11.24 -15.69 -9.00
CA ILE A 59 -11.60 -17.06 -8.59
C ILE A 59 -12.08 -17.84 -9.83
N PRO A 60 -11.40 -18.95 -10.22
CA PRO A 60 -11.84 -19.76 -11.34
C PRO A 60 -13.20 -20.39 -11.03
N GLU A 61 -14.07 -20.52 -12.04
CA GLU A 61 -15.40 -21.13 -11.94
C GLU A 61 -16.21 -20.65 -10.71
N ALA A 62 -16.20 -19.35 -10.45
CA ALA A 62 -16.81 -18.73 -9.26
C ALA A 62 -18.24 -19.22 -8.94
N ARG A 63 -19.04 -19.53 -9.97
CA ARG A 63 -20.41 -20.06 -9.81
C ARG A 63 -20.47 -21.42 -9.12
N ILE A 64 -19.52 -22.29 -9.43
CA ILE A 64 -19.39 -23.63 -8.82
C ILE A 64 -18.82 -23.45 -7.41
N ARG A 65 -17.72 -22.69 -7.32
CA ARG A 65 -16.99 -22.46 -6.06
C ARG A 65 -17.77 -21.67 -5.01
N TYR A 66 -18.82 -20.95 -5.39
CA TYR A 66 -19.71 -20.24 -4.46
C TYR A 66 -20.29 -21.14 -3.36
N ARG A 67 -20.45 -22.45 -3.62
CA ARG A 67 -20.98 -23.42 -2.64
C ARG A 67 -19.89 -24.14 -1.84
N GLN A 68 -18.62 -23.88 -2.12
CA GLN A 68 -17.51 -24.55 -1.46
C GLN A 68 -17.18 -23.91 -0.11
N TYR A 69 -16.65 -24.74 0.79
CA TYR A 69 -16.16 -24.31 2.09
C TYR A 69 -14.73 -23.75 2.00
N PRO A 70 -14.32 -22.88 2.96
CA PRO A 70 -12.99 -22.28 2.97
C PRO A 70 -11.83 -23.29 2.88
N PHE A 71 -11.97 -24.47 3.48
CA PHE A 71 -10.92 -25.50 3.47
C PHE A 71 -10.72 -26.15 2.09
N GLU A 72 -11.67 -26.00 1.17
CA GLU A 72 -11.57 -26.48 -0.22
C GLU A 72 -10.81 -25.50 -1.14
N PHE A 73 -10.47 -24.30 -0.64
CA PHE A 73 -9.69 -23.29 -1.36
C PHE A 73 -8.20 -23.37 -1.01
N SER A 74 -7.35 -23.10 -2.01
CA SER A 74 -5.91 -22.85 -1.79
C SER A 74 -5.69 -21.56 -0.98
N GLY A 75 -4.50 -21.38 -0.41
CA GLY A 75 -4.15 -20.17 0.35
C GLY A 75 -4.40 -18.88 -0.44
N GLY A 76 -3.90 -18.81 -1.68
CA GLY A 76 -4.12 -17.67 -2.56
C GLY A 76 -5.60 -17.44 -2.92
N MET A 77 -6.39 -18.52 -3.09
CA MET A 77 -7.82 -18.37 -3.31
C MET A 77 -8.55 -17.83 -2.07
N ARG A 78 -8.20 -18.29 -0.86
CA ARG A 78 -8.77 -17.74 0.38
C ARG A 78 -8.47 -16.25 0.50
N GLN A 79 -7.24 -15.84 0.18
CA GLN A 79 -6.86 -14.43 0.19
C GLN A 79 -7.68 -13.59 -0.79
N ARG A 80 -7.88 -14.09 -2.02
CA ARG A 80 -8.76 -13.45 -3.02
C ARG A 80 -10.20 -13.32 -2.51
N ILE A 81 -10.74 -14.33 -1.82
CA ILE A 81 -12.07 -14.25 -1.21
C ILE A 81 -12.13 -13.19 -0.11
N VAL A 82 -11.10 -13.06 0.74
CA VAL A 82 -11.02 -11.98 1.74
C VAL A 82 -11.06 -10.60 1.07
N ILE A 83 -10.30 -10.42 -0.02
CA ILE A 83 -10.34 -9.18 -0.82
C ILE A 83 -11.75 -8.95 -1.38
N ALA A 84 -12.41 -9.98 -1.94
CA ALA A 84 -13.77 -9.87 -2.45
C ALA A 84 -14.79 -9.46 -1.36
N ILE A 85 -14.61 -9.98 -0.14
CA ILE A 85 -15.44 -9.60 1.02
C ILE A 85 -15.22 -8.11 1.35
N ALA A 86 -13.97 -7.65 1.41
CA ALA A 86 -13.66 -6.24 1.66
C ALA A 86 -14.26 -5.31 0.59
N LEU A 87 -14.19 -5.72 -0.69
CA LEU A 87 -14.77 -4.98 -1.82
C LEU A 87 -16.30 -5.01 -1.87
N SER A 88 -16.95 -5.93 -1.15
CA SER A 88 -18.40 -6.07 -1.20
C SER A 88 -19.17 -4.85 -0.68
N ALA A 89 -18.52 -4.06 0.18
CA ALA A 89 -19.01 -2.79 0.68
C ALA A 89 -18.81 -1.61 -0.29
N ASN A 90 -18.14 -1.83 -1.43
CA ASN A 90 -17.71 -0.79 -2.36
C ASN A 90 -16.99 0.39 -1.65
N PRO A 91 -15.89 0.10 -0.94
CA PRO A 91 -15.19 1.10 -0.12
C PRO A 91 -14.43 2.11 -0.99
N ASP A 92 -14.14 3.30 -0.45
CA ASP A 92 -13.20 4.26 -1.05
C ASP A 92 -11.74 3.98 -0.63
N ILE A 93 -11.58 3.33 0.54
CA ILE A 93 -10.28 3.02 1.15
C ILE A 93 -10.20 1.53 1.47
N LEU A 94 -9.11 0.88 1.06
CA LEU A 94 -8.79 -0.51 1.40
C LEU A 94 -7.57 -0.54 2.32
N ILE A 95 -7.72 -1.17 3.48
CA ILE A 95 -6.62 -1.42 4.42
C ILE A 95 -6.19 -2.87 4.28
N CYS A 96 -4.94 -3.09 3.93
CA CYS A 96 -4.35 -4.41 3.76
C CYS A 96 -3.31 -4.64 4.85
N ASP A 97 -3.67 -5.43 5.85
CA ASP A 97 -2.77 -5.84 6.93
C ASP A 97 -2.10 -7.18 6.59
N GLU A 98 -0.82 -7.13 6.26
CA GLU A 98 0.00 -8.29 5.91
C GLU A 98 -0.67 -9.26 4.90
N PRO A 99 -1.19 -8.75 3.77
CA PRO A 99 -2.11 -9.51 2.92
C PRO A 99 -1.44 -10.64 2.12
N THR A 100 -0.13 -10.74 2.19
CA THR A 100 0.69 -11.74 1.49
C THR A 100 1.32 -12.75 2.46
N THR A 101 1.05 -12.64 3.76
CA THR A 101 1.60 -13.55 4.76
C THR A 101 1.15 -15.00 4.53
N ALA A 102 2.07 -15.94 4.77
CA ALA A 102 1.86 -17.39 4.60
C ALA A 102 1.52 -17.85 3.16
N LEU A 103 1.82 -17.03 2.16
CA LEU A 103 1.73 -17.39 0.74
C LEU A 103 3.13 -17.60 0.15
N ASP A 104 3.23 -18.46 -0.86
CA ASP A 104 4.46 -18.60 -1.64
C ASP A 104 4.73 -17.35 -2.48
N VAL A 105 6.00 -17.11 -2.81
CA VAL A 105 6.47 -15.91 -3.52
C VAL A 105 5.71 -15.66 -4.83
N THR A 106 5.35 -16.72 -5.56
CA THR A 106 4.61 -16.59 -6.83
C THR A 106 3.19 -16.09 -6.58
N ILE A 107 2.48 -16.66 -5.61
CA ILE A 107 1.13 -16.23 -5.25
C ILE A 107 1.14 -14.83 -4.63
N GLN A 108 2.16 -14.47 -3.83
CA GLN A 108 2.30 -13.11 -3.31
C GLN A 108 2.31 -12.08 -4.44
N ALA A 109 3.14 -12.28 -5.48
CA ALA A 109 3.20 -11.40 -6.63
C ALA A 109 1.83 -11.26 -7.33
N GLN A 110 1.10 -12.37 -7.51
CA GLN A 110 -0.24 -12.34 -8.11
C GLN A 110 -1.27 -11.58 -7.26
N ILE A 111 -1.17 -11.64 -5.93
CA ILE A 111 -2.05 -10.89 -5.03
C ILE A 111 -1.75 -9.40 -5.09
N LEU A 112 -0.47 -9.01 -5.12
CA LEU A 112 -0.06 -7.61 -5.26
C LEU A 112 -0.50 -7.02 -6.60
N GLU A 113 -0.33 -7.77 -7.69
CA GLU A 113 -0.80 -7.37 -9.02
C GLU A 113 -2.33 -7.19 -9.04
N LEU A 114 -3.06 -8.12 -8.42
CA LEU A 114 -4.51 -8.02 -8.26
C LEU A 114 -4.89 -6.73 -7.52
N ILE A 115 -4.27 -6.43 -6.39
CA ILE A 115 -4.56 -5.24 -5.60
C ILE A 115 -4.25 -3.96 -6.40
N ASN A 116 -3.10 -3.93 -7.09
CA ASN A 116 -2.73 -2.79 -7.95
C ASN A 116 -3.70 -2.58 -9.12
N ARG A 117 -4.20 -3.66 -9.72
CA ARG A 117 -5.24 -3.58 -10.74
C ARG A 117 -6.54 -3.02 -10.17
N LEU A 118 -6.99 -3.52 -9.02
CA LEU A 118 -8.19 -3.04 -8.34
C LEU A 118 -8.06 -1.56 -7.91
N LYS A 119 -6.89 -1.14 -7.44
CA LYS A 119 -6.56 0.27 -7.13
C LYS A 119 -6.93 1.18 -8.30
N LYS A 120 -6.45 0.82 -9.51
CA LYS A 120 -6.65 1.59 -10.74
C LYS A 120 -8.09 1.52 -11.25
N GLU A 121 -8.67 0.32 -11.32
CA GLU A 121 -10.02 0.11 -11.87
C GLU A 121 -11.13 0.76 -11.03
N ARG A 122 -10.95 0.80 -9.71
CA ARG A 122 -11.96 1.29 -8.76
C ARG A 122 -11.61 2.65 -8.15
N ASN A 123 -10.47 3.24 -8.52
CA ASN A 123 -9.96 4.48 -7.94
C ASN A 123 -9.88 4.42 -6.40
N LEU A 124 -9.33 3.31 -5.88
CA LEU A 124 -9.22 3.08 -4.44
C LEU A 124 -7.97 3.73 -3.87
N SER A 125 -8.10 4.25 -2.64
CA SER A 125 -6.94 4.53 -1.80
C SER A 125 -6.56 3.27 -1.02
N ILE A 126 -5.28 2.95 -0.93
CA ILE A 126 -4.81 1.73 -0.27
C ILE A 126 -3.81 2.08 0.82
N ILE A 127 -4.06 1.58 2.03
CA ILE A 127 -3.09 1.53 3.12
C ILE A 127 -2.58 0.10 3.17
N PHE A 128 -1.30 -0.09 2.90
CA PHE A 128 -0.66 -1.40 2.89
C PHE A 128 0.32 -1.49 4.06
N ILE A 129 0.13 -2.50 4.91
CA ILE A 129 0.95 -2.74 6.09
C ILE A 129 1.72 -4.02 5.83
N THR A 130 3.04 -3.95 5.87
CA THR A 130 3.91 -5.12 5.76
C THR A 130 5.25 -4.92 6.43
N HIS A 131 5.88 -6.01 6.83
CA HIS A 131 7.27 -6.08 7.25
C HIS A 131 8.27 -6.25 6.09
N ASP A 132 7.81 -6.50 4.86
CA ASP A 132 8.68 -6.72 3.70
C ASP A 132 8.83 -5.45 2.83
N LEU A 133 9.99 -4.80 2.91
CA LEU A 133 10.30 -3.63 2.08
C LEU A 133 10.36 -3.96 0.58
N GLY A 134 10.72 -5.18 0.18
CA GLY A 134 10.78 -5.59 -1.22
C GLY A 134 9.41 -5.55 -1.90
N VAL A 135 8.35 -5.88 -1.14
CA VAL A 135 6.97 -5.78 -1.59
C VAL A 135 6.53 -4.32 -1.72
N VAL A 136 6.94 -3.46 -0.78
CA VAL A 136 6.53 -2.05 -0.72
C VAL A 136 7.02 -1.25 -1.93
N ALA A 137 8.24 -1.53 -2.42
CA ALA A 137 8.89 -0.79 -3.51
C ALA A 137 8.04 -0.71 -4.80
N ASN A 138 7.23 -1.75 -5.08
CA ASN A 138 6.43 -1.84 -6.32
C ASN A 138 4.96 -1.42 -6.14
N MET A 139 4.54 -1.08 -4.92
CA MET A 139 3.14 -0.86 -4.59
C MET A 139 2.85 0.52 -3.99
N ALA A 140 3.79 1.05 -3.23
CA ALA A 140 3.57 2.27 -2.44
C ALA A 140 4.01 3.53 -3.19
N ASP A 141 3.16 4.56 -3.16
CA ASP A 141 3.54 5.91 -3.59
C ASP A 141 4.32 6.64 -2.46
N ARG A 142 3.97 6.34 -1.20
CA ARG A 142 4.55 6.90 0.03
C ARG A 142 4.76 5.81 1.06
N ILE A 143 5.79 5.95 1.88
CA ILE A 143 6.20 4.96 2.88
C ILE A 143 6.28 5.64 4.25
N ALA A 144 5.69 4.99 5.26
CA ALA A 144 5.88 5.32 6.66
C ALA A 144 6.59 4.13 7.33
N VAL A 145 7.82 4.34 7.79
CA VAL A 145 8.57 3.36 8.57
C VAL A 145 8.19 3.54 10.03
N MET A 146 7.78 2.46 10.67
CA MET A 146 7.39 2.46 12.07
C MET A 146 8.32 1.62 12.93
N TYR A 147 8.62 2.11 14.12
CA TYR A 147 9.33 1.38 15.16
C TYR A 147 8.70 1.66 16.52
N ALA A 148 8.50 0.63 17.34
CA ALA A 148 7.98 0.78 18.70
C ALA A 148 6.69 1.63 18.78
N GLY A 149 5.77 1.45 17.82
CA GLY A 149 4.49 2.17 17.75
C GLY A 149 4.57 3.62 17.27
N LYS A 150 5.72 4.08 16.77
CA LYS A 150 5.92 5.45 16.26
C LYS A 150 6.39 5.43 14.81
N ILE A 151 6.00 6.45 14.06
CA ILE A 151 6.57 6.70 12.73
C ILE A 151 7.93 7.34 12.95
N VAL A 152 8.97 6.65 12.50
CA VAL A 152 10.36 7.11 12.62
C VAL A 152 10.88 7.74 11.33
N GLU A 153 10.26 7.43 10.20
CA GLU A 153 10.57 8.03 8.91
C GLU A 153 9.35 7.98 7.99
N TYR A 154 9.13 9.05 7.22
CA TYR A 154 8.01 9.17 6.31
C TYR A 154 8.40 9.94 5.06
N GLY A 155 8.16 9.38 3.87
CA GLY A 155 8.54 10.01 2.61
C GLY A 155 7.81 9.43 1.41
N THR A 156 8.12 9.93 0.22
CA THR A 156 7.85 9.17 -1.02
C THR A 156 8.65 7.86 -0.99
N ALA A 157 8.21 6.86 -1.77
CA ALA A 157 8.97 5.61 -1.86
C ALA A 157 10.42 5.87 -2.31
N GLU A 158 10.62 6.75 -3.29
CA GLU A 158 11.95 7.11 -3.78
C GLU A 158 12.84 7.71 -2.67
N GLU A 159 12.32 8.68 -1.91
CA GLU A 159 13.09 9.31 -0.82
C GLU A 159 13.52 8.30 0.25
N VAL A 160 12.61 7.41 0.67
CA VAL A 160 12.89 6.42 1.71
C VAL A 160 13.86 5.32 1.22
N PHE A 161 13.81 4.94 -0.06
CA PHE A 161 14.73 3.92 -0.60
C PHE A 161 16.12 4.46 -0.99
N TYR A 162 16.18 5.68 -1.55
CA TYR A 162 17.41 6.23 -2.14
C TYR A 162 18.08 7.31 -1.30
N ASN A 163 17.40 7.86 -0.30
CA ASN A 163 17.94 8.84 0.63
C ASN A 163 17.43 8.61 2.07
N PRO A 164 17.43 7.37 2.61
CA PRO A 164 16.94 7.13 3.95
C PRO A 164 17.73 7.94 4.98
N GLN A 165 17.05 8.48 6.00
CA GLN A 165 17.70 9.30 7.04
C GLN A 165 17.73 8.62 8.40
N HIS A 166 16.78 7.74 8.71
CA HIS A 166 16.70 7.13 10.03
C HIS A 166 17.60 5.88 10.13
N PRO A 167 18.43 5.73 11.19
CA PRO A 167 19.29 4.55 11.38
C PRO A 167 18.55 3.20 11.37
N TYR A 168 17.31 3.18 11.85
CA TYR A 168 16.46 2.00 11.74
C TYR A 168 16.12 1.65 10.28
N THR A 169 15.77 2.66 9.46
CA THR A 169 15.53 2.47 8.01
C THR A 169 16.79 1.98 7.31
N TRP A 170 17.96 2.51 7.69
CA TRP A 170 19.24 2.01 7.20
C TRP A 170 19.43 0.52 7.51
N ALA A 171 19.13 0.14 8.75
CA ALA A 171 19.25 -1.23 9.20
C ALA A 171 18.28 -2.16 8.45
N LEU A 172 17.03 -1.74 8.24
CA LEU A 172 16.04 -2.46 7.43
C LEU A 172 16.49 -2.69 5.99
N LEU A 173 16.97 -1.63 5.32
CA LEU A 173 17.45 -1.72 3.94
C LEU A 173 18.72 -2.58 3.82
N SER A 174 19.57 -2.58 4.85
CA SER A 174 20.77 -3.42 4.90
C SER A 174 20.45 -4.91 5.07
N SER A 175 19.34 -5.24 5.74
CA SER A 175 18.88 -6.62 5.90
C SER A 175 18.10 -7.16 4.71
N MET A 176 17.75 -6.33 3.72
CA MET A 176 17.01 -6.78 2.54
C MET A 176 17.92 -7.62 1.63
N PRO A 177 17.49 -8.78 1.11
CA PRO A 177 18.29 -9.53 0.15
C PRO A 177 18.54 -8.71 -1.13
N ASP A 178 19.65 -8.99 -1.79
CA ASP A 178 20.02 -8.40 -3.08
C ASP A 178 20.41 -9.54 -4.02
N LEU A 179 19.78 -9.58 -5.19
CA LEU A 179 19.95 -10.67 -6.16
C LEU A 179 21.35 -10.70 -6.77
N ASP A 180 22.10 -9.60 -6.71
CA ASP A 180 23.42 -9.48 -7.36
C ASP A 180 24.60 -9.75 -6.43
N THR A 181 24.36 -9.93 -5.14
CA THR A 181 25.43 -10.05 -4.14
C THR A 181 25.17 -11.19 -3.17
N ASN A 182 26.21 -12.00 -2.96
CA ASN A 182 26.26 -12.99 -1.88
C ASN A 182 26.84 -12.42 -0.58
N GLU A 183 26.76 -11.10 -0.39
CA GLU A 183 27.25 -10.46 0.84
C GLU A 183 26.42 -10.90 2.05
N LYS A 184 27.07 -11.01 3.21
CA LYS A 184 26.37 -11.31 4.47
C LYS A 184 25.41 -10.16 4.79
N LEU A 185 24.14 -10.49 4.98
CA LEU A 185 23.15 -9.55 5.45
C LEU A 185 23.47 -9.13 6.88
N ASP A 186 23.51 -7.82 7.12
CA ASP A 186 23.67 -7.26 8.45
C ASP A 186 22.33 -7.38 9.19
N ALA A 187 22.33 -8.14 10.29
CA ALA A 187 21.19 -8.23 11.19
C ALA A 187 21.21 -7.07 12.19
N ILE A 188 20.02 -6.54 12.50
CA ILE A 188 19.85 -5.52 13.53
C ILE A 188 20.11 -6.18 14.91
N PRO A 189 21.10 -5.71 15.69
CA PRO A 189 21.43 -6.34 16.96
C PRO A 189 20.32 -6.15 18.00
N GLY A 190 20.35 -6.98 19.05
CA GLY A 190 19.46 -6.89 20.21
C GLY A 190 18.00 -7.27 19.93
N THR A 191 17.15 -7.05 20.93
CA THR A 191 15.70 -7.31 20.87
C THR A 191 14.93 -5.99 20.90
N PRO A 192 13.76 -5.89 20.23
CA PRO A 192 12.89 -4.72 20.38
C PRO A 192 12.55 -4.43 21.85
N PRO A 193 12.40 -3.15 22.23
CA PRO A 193 12.09 -2.76 23.60
C PRO A 193 10.71 -3.27 24.02
N ASN A 194 10.55 -3.52 25.33
CA ASN A 194 9.26 -3.88 25.89
C ASN A 194 8.36 -2.64 25.99
N MET A 195 7.34 -2.55 25.14
CA MET A 195 6.44 -1.39 25.09
C MET A 195 5.47 -1.27 26.29
N ILE A 196 5.44 -2.24 27.21
CA ILE A 196 4.77 -2.07 28.51
C ILE A 196 5.52 -1.03 29.36
N TYR A 197 6.85 -0.99 29.23
CA TYR A 197 7.74 -0.04 29.89
C TYR A 197 8.57 0.69 28.83
N PRO A 198 7.96 1.64 28.09
CA PRO A 198 8.63 2.27 26.97
C PRO A 198 9.88 3.04 27.45
N PRO A 199 10.97 3.04 26.66
CA PRO A 199 12.16 3.81 26.98
C PRO A 199 11.84 5.31 26.99
N VAL A 200 12.60 6.04 27.81
CA VAL A 200 12.43 7.50 27.99
C VAL A 200 12.79 8.25 26.70
N GLY A 201 13.96 7.92 26.12
CA GLY A 201 14.45 8.47 24.86
C GLY A 201 13.92 7.77 23.61
N ASP A 202 14.70 7.79 22.53
CA ASP A 202 14.45 7.02 21.31
C ASP A 202 14.39 5.52 21.62
N ALA A 203 13.32 4.88 21.17
CA ALA A 203 13.12 3.46 21.33
C ALA A 203 14.16 2.62 20.56
N PHE A 204 14.77 3.19 19.52
CA PHE A 204 15.80 2.50 18.74
C PHE A 204 17.21 2.69 19.31
N ALA A 205 17.42 3.56 20.31
CA ALA A 205 18.74 3.93 20.85
C ALA A 205 19.62 2.71 21.21
N GLU A 206 19.08 1.74 21.95
CA GLU A 206 19.84 0.55 22.39
C GLU A 206 20.33 -0.36 21.24
N ARG A 207 19.70 -0.25 20.06
CA ARG A 207 19.98 -1.07 18.88
C ARG A 207 20.65 -0.26 17.77
N ASN A 208 20.75 1.05 17.95
CA ASN A 208 21.33 1.97 16.99
C ASN A 208 22.85 2.02 17.16
N LYS A 209 23.59 1.59 16.13
CA LYS A 209 25.07 1.69 16.08
C LYS A 209 25.57 3.15 16.12
N TYR A 210 24.68 4.11 15.87
CA TYR A 210 24.93 5.54 15.78
C TYR A 210 24.22 6.33 16.89
N ALA A 211 23.78 5.67 17.97
CA ALA A 211 23.12 6.34 19.09
C ALA A 211 24.06 7.36 19.75
N MET A 212 23.52 8.54 20.06
CA MET A 212 24.13 9.57 20.87
C MET A 212 23.58 9.53 22.30
N GLU A 213 24.23 10.21 23.24
CA GLU A 213 23.76 10.29 24.63
C GLU A 213 22.31 10.81 24.73
N ILE A 214 21.96 11.82 23.92
CA ILE A 214 20.61 12.38 23.87
C ILE A 214 19.54 11.38 23.40
N ASP A 215 19.90 10.36 22.60
CA ASP A 215 18.95 9.32 22.17
C ASP A 215 18.44 8.51 23.36
N PHE A 216 19.19 8.39 24.46
CA PHE A 216 18.76 7.68 25.66
C PHE A 216 17.90 8.55 26.60
N GLU A 217 18.03 9.88 26.49
CA GLU A 217 17.39 10.85 27.39
C GLU A 217 16.09 11.41 26.81
N MET A 218 16.03 11.65 25.50
CA MET A 218 14.92 12.34 24.86
C MET A 218 14.61 11.77 23.48
N GLN A 219 13.32 11.76 23.14
CA GLN A 219 12.89 11.36 21.81
C GLN A 219 13.20 12.44 20.77
N PRO A 220 13.72 12.05 19.60
CA PRO A 220 13.96 12.99 18.53
C PRO A 220 12.62 13.56 18.01
N PRO A 221 12.56 14.88 17.75
CA PRO A 221 11.44 15.44 17.01
C PRO A 221 11.47 14.93 15.56
N MET A 222 10.34 15.04 14.87
CA MET A 222 10.28 14.75 13.44
C MET A 222 10.93 15.91 12.68
N TYR A 223 12.13 15.70 12.14
CA TYR A 223 12.83 16.69 11.32
C TYR A 223 12.33 16.64 9.88
N GLU A 224 12.18 17.81 9.25
CA GLU A 224 11.88 17.95 7.83
C GLU A 224 13.20 17.88 7.03
N VAL A 225 13.28 16.89 6.14
CA VAL A 225 14.42 16.65 5.23
C VAL A 225 14.12 17.28 3.87
N SER A 226 12.87 17.13 3.42
CA SER A 226 12.27 17.75 2.24
C SER A 226 10.80 18.04 2.54
N PRO A 227 10.07 18.81 1.69
CA PRO A 227 8.62 19.02 1.87
C PRO A 227 7.80 17.72 1.97
N THR A 228 8.31 16.63 1.40
CA THR A 228 7.67 15.31 1.36
C THR A 228 8.32 14.28 2.28
N HIS A 229 9.50 14.56 2.85
CA HIS A 229 10.32 13.61 3.60
C HIS A 229 10.68 14.10 5.00
N TYR A 230 10.40 13.25 5.98
CA TYR A 230 10.55 13.53 7.39
C TYR A 230 11.20 12.34 8.11
N ALA A 231 12.05 12.59 9.09
CA ALA A 231 12.63 11.54 9.92
C ALA A 231 12.83 12.00 11.37
N ALA A 232 12.52 11.12 12.32
CA ALA A 232 12.66 11.35 13.74
C ALA A 232 14.01 10.78 14.23
N THR A 233 15.11 11.48 13.97
CA THR A 233 16.46 11.07 14.42
C THR A 233 17.27 12.27 14.87
N TRP A 234 18.03 12.14 15.96
CA TRP A 234 18.92 13.19 16.42
C TRP A 234 20.11 13.41 15.48
N LEU A 235 20.41 12.48 14.57
CA LEU A 235 21.47 12.65 13.55
C LEU A 235 21.21 13.82 12.59
N LEU A 236 19.95 14.26 12.44
CA LEU A 236 19.59 15.41 11.63
C LEU A 236 19.74 16.75 12.37
N HIS A 237 20.04 16.72 13.67
CA HIS A 237 20.22 17.94 14.44
C HIS A 237 21.50 18.69 13.98
N PRO A 238 21.51 20.03 13.90
CA PRO A 238 22.67 20.79 13.40
C PRO A 238 23.99 20.54 14.15
N ASN A 239 23.91 20.18 15.43
CA ASN A 239 25.07 19.87 16.28
C ASN A 239 25.46 18.38 16.29
N ALA A 240 24.76 17.53 15.54
CA ALA A 240 25.05 16.11 15.48
C ALA A 240 26.39 15.85 14.75
N PRO A 241 27.10 14.75 15.08
CA PRO A 241 28.25 14.33 14.31
C PRO A 241 27.82 14.00 12.88
N LYS A 242 28.67 14.35 11.91
CA LYS A 242 28.46 13.97 10.51
C LYS A 242 28.72 12.47 10.36
N VAL A 243 27.65 11.69 10.45
CA VAL A 243 27.66 10.25 10.23
C VAL A 243 27.38 9.97 8.77
N GLU A 244 28.23 9.17 8.13
CA GLU A 244 28.00 8.69 6.77
C GLU A 244 27.12 7.43 6.79
N MET A 245 26.23 7.34 5.80
CA MET A 245 25.38 6.16 5.58
C MET A 245 26.25 4.91 5.36
N PRO A 246 25.87 3.74 5.92
CA PRO A 246 26.58 2.48 5.72
C PRO A 246 26.89 2.18 4.24
N LYS A 247 28.12 1.72 3.96
CA LYS A 247 28.59 1.41 2.60
C LYS A 247 27.68 0.44 1.85
N ILE A 248 27.13 -0.56 2.54
CA ILE A 248 26.21 -1.56 1.97
C ILE A 248 24.96 -0.90 1.37
N ILE A 249 24.48 0.18 1.99
CA ILE A 249 23.30 0.92 1.52
C ILE A 249 23.70 1.86 0.38
N THR A 250 24.79 2.60 0.53
CA THR A 250 25.28 3.50 -0.53
C THR A 250 25.54 2.76 -1.83
N GLU A 251 26.13 1.56 -1.75
CA GLU A 251 26.40 0.72 -2.91
C GLU A 251 25.13 0.09 -3.50
N ARG A 252 24.17 -0.31 -2.65
CA ARG A 252 22.83 -0.72 -3.11
C ARG A 252 22.13 0.40 -3.86
N ILE A 253 22.10 1.60 -3.29
CA ILE A 253 21.49 2.80 -3.89
C ILE A 253 22.14 3.09 -5.24
N ARG A 254 23.48 2.99 -5.34
CA ARG A 254 24.20 3.14 -6.60
C ARG A 254 23.72 2.15 -7.65
N ARG A 255 23.66 0.85 -7.31
CA ARG A 255 23.20 -0.22 -8.22
C ARG A 255 21.72 -0.06 -8.62
N MET A 256 20.86 0.32 -7.67
CA MET A 256 19.45 0.57 -7.95
C MET A 256 19.26 1.78 -8.88
N LYS A 257 20.05 2.85 -8.72
CA LYS A 257 20.05 4.00 -9.64
C LYS A 257 20.54 3.64 -11.05
N GLU A 258 21.60 2.83 -11.15
CA GLU A 258 22.12 2.31 -12.42
C GLU A 258 21.06 1.46 -13.15
N ARG A 259 20.24 0.70 -12.41
CA ARG A 259 19.11 -0.07 -12.99
C ARG A 259 17.93 0.79 -13.38
N GLY A 260 17.53 1.73 -12.52
CA GLY A 260 16.39 2.63 -12.75
C GLY A 260 16.58 3.54 -13.95
N GLY A 261 17.83 3.92 -14.27
CA GLY A 261 18.17 4.69 -15.47
C GLY A 261 17.90 3.96 -16.79
N ASN A 262 17.87 2.63 -16.80
CA ASN A 262 17.65 1.80 -18.00
C ASN A 262 16.17 1.48 -18.27
N HIS A 263 15.24 2.01 -17.48
CA HIS A 263 13.79 1.88 -17.70
C HIS A 263 13.13 3.20 -18.12
N ALA A 264 13.93 4.23 -18.44
CA ALA A 264 13.49 5.54 -18.89
C ALA A 264 13.81 5.83 -20.38
N GLU A 265 14.14 4.81 -21.18
CA GLU A 265 14.21 4.87 -22.66
C GLU A 265 13.11 4.02 -23.31
#